data_AF-A0A3D0NL94-F1
#
_entry.id   AF-A0A3D0NL94-F1
#
_cell.length_a   1.000
_cell.length_b   1.000
_cell.length_c   1.000
_cell.angle_alpha   90.00
_cell.angle_beta   90.00
_cell.angle_gamma   90.00
#
_symmetry.space_group_name_H-M   'P 1'
#
loop_
_entity.id
_entity.type
_entity.pdbx_description
1 polymer ?
#
loop_
_entity_poly.entity_id
_entity_poly.type
_entity_poly.pdbx_seq_one_letter_code
_entity_poly.pdbx_strand_id
1 'polypeptide(L)'
;RAVIRRDWRYAVVLVGYCAGWLPWFAAIDRQMYFFYAVTMAPFLVMLIALILGDILFAPTRSPKRPSAERRTLGVMVVCCYLALVITNFAWLFPILTGIPISQSTWDMQIWLPSWR
;
A
#
# COMPACT_ATOMS: atom_id res chain seq x y z
N ARG A 1 -6.53 -14.13 5.40
CA ARG A 1 -7.87 -14.45 4.83
C ARG A 1 -7.83 -15.43 3.67
N ALA A 2 -6.89 -15.30 2.72
CA ALA A 2 -6.72 -16.28 1.64
C ALA A 2 -6.57 -17.73 2.16
N VAL A 3 -5.71 -17.96 3.16
CA VAL A 3 -5.43 -19.31 3.67
C VAL A 3 -6.49 -19.79 4.69
N ILE A 4 -6.76 -19.00 5.73
CA ILE A 4 -7.66 -19.40 6.84
C ILE A 4 -9.15 -19.30 6.48
N ARG A 5 -9.53 -18.37 5.59
CA ARG A 5 -10.93 -18.12 5.21
C ARG A 5 -11.24 -18.47 3.76
N ARG A 6 -10.26 -18.95 2.98
CA ARG A 6 -10.40 -19.23 1.53
C ARG A 6 -11.05 -18.08 0.75
N ASP A 7 -10.76 -16.85 1.14
CA ASP A 7 -11.26 -15.68 0.44
C ASP A 7 -10.46 -15.51 -0.86
N TRP A 8 -11.10 -15.84 -1.98
CA TRP A 8 -10.50 -15.83 -3.30
C TRP A 8 -10.00 -14.44 -3.70
N ARG A 9 -10.62 -13.37 -3.18
CA ARG A 9 -10.23 -11.98 -3.50
C ARG A 9 -8.80 -11.71 -3.05
N TYR A 10 -8.45 -12.16 -1.84
CA TYR A 10 -7.09 -12.06 -1.31
C TYR A 10 -6.12 -12.97 -2.07
N ALA A 11 -6.57 -14.16 -2.50
CA ALA A 11 -5.72 -15.06 -3.26
C ALA A 11 -5.36 -14.46 -4.62
N VAL A 12 -6.31 -13.88 -5.36
CA VAL A 12 -6.07 -13.25 -6.66
C VAL A 12 -5.06 -12.12 -6.57
N VAL A 13 -5.22 -11.20 -5.61
CA VAL A 13 -4.28 -10.07 -5.48
C VAL A 13 -2.89 -10.52 -5.02
N LEU A 14 -2.80 -11.50 -4.12
CA LEU A 14 -1.51 -12.04 -3.67
C LEU A 14 -0.80 -12.79 -4.79
N VAL A 15 -1.52 -13.61 -5.55
CA VAL A 15 -0.96 -14.33 -6.70
C VAL A 15 -0.47 -13.33 -7.75
N GLY A 16 -1.25 -12.29 -8.06
CA GLY A 16 -0.84 -11.25 -9.01
C GLY A 16 0.43 -10.50 -8.57
N TYR A 17 0.51 -10.13 -7.29
CA TYR A 17 1.71 -9.51 -6.73
C TYR A 17 2.93 -10.45 -6.79
N CYS A 18 2.77 -11.69 -6.33
CA CYS A 18 3.82 -12.70 -6.34
C CYS A 18 4.26 -13.09 -7.76
N ALA A 19 3.36 -13.07 -8.74
CA ALA A 19 3.70 -13.33 -10.13
C ALA A 19 4.65 -12.28 -10.71
N GLY A 20 4.57 -11.02 -10.25
CA GLY A 20 5.56 -10.00 -10.60
C GLY A 20 6.87 -10.17 -9.83
N TRP A 21 6.82 -10.54 -8.55
CA TRP A 21 7.96 -10.52 -7.64
C TRP A 21 8.82 -11.80 -7.65
N LEU A 22 8.19 -12.98 -7.59
CA LEU A 22 8.91 -14.25 -7.44
C LEU A 22 9.87 -14.59 -8.61
N PRO A 23 9.55 -14.27 -9.88
CA PRO A 23 10.48 -14.57 -10.98
C PRO A 23 11.85 -13.91 -10.84
N TRP A 24 11.96 -12.82 -10.10
CA TRP A 24 13.22 -12.11 -9.89
C TRP A 24 14.25 -12.97 -9.17
N PHE A 25 13.81 -13.88 -8.31
CA PHE A 25 14.69 -14.82 -7.60
C PHE A 25 15.29 -15.88 -8.53
N ALA A 26 14.68 -16.14 -9.69
CA ALA A 26 15.21 -17.06 -10.68
C ALA A 26 16.24 -16.41 -11.62
N ALA A 27 16.32 -15.07 -11.63
CA ALA A 27 17.19 -14.29 -12.52
C ALA A 27 17.98 -13.22 -11.75
N ILE A 28 18.45 -13.55 -10.54
CA ILE A 28 19.20 -12.65 -9.64
C ILE A 28 20.52 -12.18 -10.23
N ASP A 29 21.05 -12.89 -11.22
CA ASP A 29 22.26 -12.55 -11.97
C ASP A 29 22.06 -11.36 -12.91
N ARG A 30 20.81 -10.97 -13.19
CA ARG A 30 20.49 -9.80 -14.01
C ARG A 30 20.35 -8.55 -13.18
N GLN A 31 20.86 -7.45 -13.72
CA GLN A 31 20.65 -6.12 -13.15
C GLN A 31 19.15 -5.77 -13.18
N MET A 32 18.58 -5.52 -12.00
CA MET A 32 17.18 -5.13 -11.84
C MET A 32 17.09 -3.66 -11.45
N TYR A 33 16.12 -2.95 -12.04
CA TYR A 33 15.81 -1.57 -11.70
C TYR A 33 14.45 -1.49 -11.00
N PHE A 34 14.29 -0.52 -10.09
CA PHE A 34 13.08 -0.39 -9.27
C PHE A 34 11.80 -0.19 -10.10
N PHE A 35 11.89 0.42 -11.29
CA PHE A 35 10.71 0.66 -12.14
C PHE A 35 10.03 -0.64 -12.61
N TYR A 36 10.72 -1.79 -12.61
CA TYR A 36 10.09 -3.08 -12.90
C TYR A 36 9.01 -3.46 -11.87
N ALA A 37 9.12 -2.96 -10.63
CA ALA A 37 8.14 -3.17 -9.58
C ALA A 37 6.80 -2.44 -9.83
N VAL A 38 6.74 -1.48 -10.77
CA VAL A 38 5.51 -0.75 -11.10
C VAL A 38 4.38 -1.69 -11.52
N THR A 39 4.70 -2.79 -12.18
CA THR A 39 3.71 -3.82 -12.58
C THR A 39 3.02 -4.50 -11.39
N MET A 40 3.66 -4.51 -10.22
CA MET A 40 3.11 -5.08 -8.98
C MET A 40 2.19 -4.09 -8.24
N ALA A 41 2.31 -2.79 -8.53
CA ALA A 41 1.60 -1.71 -7.83
C ALA A 41 0.06 -1.89 -7.77
N PRO A 42 -0.66 -2.21 -8.86
CA PRO A 42 -2.11 -2.35 -8.78
C PRO A 42 -2.55 -3.46 -7.81
N PHE A 43 -1.82 -4.59 -7.76
CA PHE A 43 -2.12 -5.69 -6.86
C PHE A 43 -1.86 -5.32 -5.40
N LEU A 44 -0.79 -4.56 -5.13
CA LEU A 44 -0.50 -4.05 -3.79
C LEU A 44 -1.58 -3.07 -3.33
N VAL A 45 -2.00 -2.13 -4.19
CA VAL A 45 -3.06 -1.17 -3.88
C VAL A 45 -4.40 -1.88 -3.62
N MET A 46 -4.75 -2.88 -4.43
CA MET A 46 -5.94 -3.70 -4.19
C MET A 46 -5.87 -4.49 -2.87
N LEU A 47 -4.71 -5.05 -2.54
CA LEU A 47 -4.50 -5.75 -1.27
C LEU A 47 -4.69 -4.80 -0.07
N ILE A 48 -4.13 -3.60 -0.13
CA ILE A 48 -4.32 -2.55 0.89
C ILE A 48 -5.80 -2.18 0.97
N ALA A 49 -6.48 -1.95 -0.16
CA ALA A 49 -7.90 -1.61 -0.18
C ALA A 49 -8.76 -2.70 0.48
N LEU A 50 -8.47 -3.98 0.23
CA LEU A 50 -9.14 -5.09 0.90
C LEU A 50 -8.90 -5.07 2.42
N ILE A 51 -7.66 -4.79 2.86
CA ILE A 51 -7.32 -4.66 4.29
C ILE A 51 -8.07 -3.48 4.94
N LEU A 52 -8.12 -2.32 4.28
CA LEU A 52 -8.86 -1.16 4.79
C LEU A 52 -10.37 -1.43 4.82
N GLY A 53 -10.92 -2.09 3.80
CA GLY A 53 -12.32 -2.53 3.79
C GLY A 53 -12.62 -3.50 4.93
N ASP A 54 -11.68 -4.38 5.25
CA ASP A 54 -11.76 -5.28 6.40
C ASP A 54 -11.75 -4.56 7.74
N ILE A 55 -11.02 -3.45 7.86
CA ILE A 55 -11.00 -2.61 9.07
C ILE A 55 -12.32 -1.85 9.21
N LEU A 56 -12.82 -1.26 8.12
CA LEU A 56 -14.08 -0.50 8.07
C LEU A 56 -15.31 -1.38 8.33
N PHE A 57 -15.39 -2.52 7.65
CA PHE A 57 -16.58 -3.36 7.59
C PHE A 57 -16.40 -4.69 8.32
N ALA A 58 -15.47 -4.74 9.28
CA ALA A 58 -15.04 -5.96 9.94
C ALA A 58 -16.23 -6.89 10.26
N PRO A 59 -16.33 -8.06 9.62
CA PRO A 59 -17.53 -8.87 9.65
C PRO A 59 -17.80 -9.29 11.09
N THR A 60 -18.90 -8.78 11.64
CA THR A 60 -19.42 -9.19 12.94
C THR A 60 -19.79 -10.66 12.85
N ARG A 61 -18.89 -11.53 13.31
CA ARG A 61 -19.14 -12.95 13.55
C ARG A 61 -20.16 -13.16 14.68
N SER A 62 -20.45 -12.11 15.46
CA SER A 62 -21.49 -12.11 16.46
C SER A 62 -22.76 -11.47 15.87
N PRO A 63 -23.97 -11.97 16.13
CA PRO A 63 -25.22 -11.30 15.76
C PRO A 63 -25.37 -9.92 16.43
N LYS A 64 -24.50 -9.60 17.40
CA LYS A 64 -24.41 -8.26 18.00
C LYS A 64 -23.79 -7.28 17.01
N ARG A 65 -24.47 -6.15 16.82
CA ARG A 65 -23.93 -4.98 16.10
C ARG A 65 -22.53 -4.66 16.62
N PRO A 66 -21.58 -4.24 15.76
CA PRO A 66 -20.29 -3.78 16.23
C PRO A 66 -20.51 -2.67 17.27
N SER A 67 -19.73 -2.66 18.36
CA SER A 67 -19.76 -1.53 19.28
C SER A 67 -19.51 -0.24 18.52
N ALA A 68 -20.24 0.83 18.86
CA ALA A 68 -20.11 2.12 18.18
C ALA A 68 -18.65 2.59 18.17
N GLU A 69 -17.94 2.38 19.28
CA GLU A 69 -16.51 2.65 19.43
C GLU A 69 -15.63 1.94 18.39
N ARG A 70 -15.85 0.65 18.13
CA ARG A 70 -15.05 -0.11 17.15
C ARG A 70 -15.26 0.41 15.73
N ARG A 71 -16.49 0.81 15.40
CA ARG A 71 -16.79 1.41 14.10
C ARG A 71 -16.10 2.77 13.95
N THR A 72 -16.18 3.61 14.99
CA THR A 72 -15.51 4.93 15.00
C THR A 72 -14.00 4.79 14.85
N LEU A 73 -13.38 3.89 15.61
CA LEU A 73 -11.93 3.61 15.51
C LEU A 73 -11.54 3.11 14.11
N GLY A 74 -12.31 2.19 13.53
CA GLY A 74 -12.05 1.71 12.17
C GLY A 74 -12.07 2.83 11.13
N VAL A 75 -13.07 3.72 11.21
CA VAL A 75 -13.15 4.91 10.34
C VAL A 75 -11.97 5.84 10.56
N MET A 76 -11.62 6.15 11.83
CA MET A 76 -10.48 7.01 12.14
C MET A 76 -9.18 6.45 11.55
N VAL A 77 -8.90 5.16 11.75
CA VAL A 77 -7.69 4.52 11.21
C VAL A 77 -7.62 4.63 9.70
N VAL A 78 -8.71 4.33 8.99
CA VAL A 78 -8.72 4.40 7.52
C VAL A 78 -8.58 5.84 7.02
N CYS A 79 -9.29 6.80 7.62
CA CYS A 79 -9.18 8.21 7.26
C CYS A 79 -7.76 8.74 7.51
N CYS A 80 -7.16 8.43 8.66
CA CYS A 80 -5.78 8.81 8.97
C CYS A 80 -4.78 8.22 7.96
N TYR A 81 -4.93 6.94 7.61
CA TYR A 81 -4.07 6.31 6.60
C TYR A 81 -4.20 7.00 5.23
N LEU A 82 -5.43 7.25 4.76
CA LEU A 82 -5.65 7.92 3.48
C LEU A 82 -5.13 9.36 3.49
N ALA A 83 -5.35 10.09 4.58
CA ALA A 83 -4.82 11.45 4.74
C ALA A 83 -3.29 11.47 4.68
N LEU A 84 -2.63 10.50 5.32
CA LEU A 84 -1.17 10.34 5.27
C LEU A 84 -0.69 10.07 3.84
N VAL A 85 -1.34 9.14 3.12
CA VAL A 85 -1.00 8.84 1.72
C VAL A 85 -1.15 10.08 0.85
N ILE A 86 -2.28 10.78 0.94
CA ILE A 86 -2.54 12.01 0.17
C ILE A 86 -1.48 13.08 0.48
N THR A 87 -1.17 13.28 1.76
CA THR A 87 -0.16 14.25 2.19
C THR A 87 1.22 13.89 1.66
N ASN A 88 1.57 12.60 1.67
CA ASN A 88 2.82 12.11 1.10
C ASN A 88 2.92 12.39 -0.42
N PHE A 89 1.85 12.13 -1.16
CA PHE A 89 1.79 12.45 -2.60
C PHE A 89 1.88 13.96 -2.85
N ALA A 90 1.21 14.78 -2.05
CA ALA A 90 1.30 16.23 -2.15
C ALA A 90 2.72 16.73 -1.84
N TRP A 91 3.37 16.18 -0.81
CA TRP A 91 4.74 16.51 -0.42
C TRP A 91 5.77 16.15 -1.50
N LEU A 92 5.60 14.99 -2.14
CA LEU A 92 6.50 14.49 -3.20
C LEU A 92 6.09 14.95 -4.61
N PHE A 93 4.99 15.69 -4.76
CA PHE A 93 4.45 16.11 -6.06
C PHE A 93 5.50 16.79 -6.97
N PRO A 94 6.37 17.69 -6.48
CA PRO A 94 7.40 18.30 -7.34
C PRO A 94 8.37 17.28 -7.93
N ILE A 95 8.81 16.29 -7.13
CA ILE A 95 9.67 15.19 -7.59
C ILE A 95 8.93 14.35 -8.64
N LEU A 96 7.68 13.99 -8.38
CA LEU A 96 6.87 13.15 -9.26
C LEU A 96 6.56 13.82 -10.61
N THR A 97 6.53 15.14 -10.66
CA THR A 97 6.18 15.93 -11.85
C THR A 97 7.35 16.64 -12.50
N GLY A 98 8.56 16.54 -11.93
CA GLY A 98 9.76 17.21 -12.44
C GLY A 98 9.74 18.73 -12.27
N ILE A 99 8.98 19.25 -11.30
CA ILE A 99 9.00 20.68 -10.98
C ILE A 99 10.30 20.99 -10.22
N PRO A 100 11.07 22.03 -10.63
CA PRO A 100 12.30 22.40 -9.95
C PRO A 100 12.06 22.77 -8.49
N ILE A 101 12.91 22.27 -7.58
CA ILE A 101 12.91 22.59 -6.15
C ILE A 101 14.28 23.05 -5.68
N SER A 102 14.34 23.77 -4.56
CA SER A 102 15.62 24.14 -3.94
C SER A 102 16.36 22.92 -3.38
N GLN A 103 17.69 23.03 -3.26
CA GLN A 103 18.50 21.99 -2.61
C GLN A 103 18.03 21.69 -1.18
N SER A 104 17.63 22.72 -0.43
CA SER A 104 17.07 22.55 0.92
C SER A 104 15.81 21.71 0.94
N THR A 105 14.91 21.90 -0.04
CA THR A 105 13.66 21.13 -0.15
C THR A 105 13.95 19.68 -0.55
N TRP A 106 14.90 19.50 -1.47
CA TRP A 106 15.38 18.17 -1.88
C TRP A 106 15.91 17.37 -0.68
N ASP A 107 16.77 17.99 0.14
CA ASP A 107 17.34 17.34 1.32
C ASP A 107 16.26 16.99 2.37
N MET A 108 15.17 17.76 2.47
CA MET A 108 14.03 17.45 3.35
C MET A 108 13.14 16.31 2.81
N GLN A 109 13.12 16.09 1.50
CA GLN A 109 12.34 15.03 0.86
C GLN A 109 13.09 13.68 0.83
N ILE A 110 14.41 13.70 0.97
CA ILE A 110 15.24 12.51 1.15
C ILE A 110 15.19 12.05 2.61
N TRP A 111 14.23 11.18 2.91
CA TRP A 111 14.04 10.66 4.26
C TRP A 111 15.00 9.54 4.63
N LEU A 112 15.43 8.75 3.64
CA LEU A 112 16.31 7.61 3.84
C LEU A 112 17.68 7.89 3.24
N PRO A 113 18.79 7.53 3.92
CA PRO A 113 20.13 7.74 3.39
C PRO A 113 20.37 7.07 2.02
N SER A 114 19.66 5.97 1.73
CA SER A 114 19.77 5.22 0.48
C SER A 114 19.06 5.85 -0.73
N TRP A 115 18.36 6.97 -0.53
CA TRP A 115 17.68 7.70 -1.62
C TRP A 115 18.57 8.75 -2.29
N ARG A 116 19.79 8.95 -1.78
CA ARG A 116 20.81 9.81 -2.40
C ARG A 116 21.50 9.12 -3.58
#